data_AF-A0A0U5FVG2-F1
#
_entry.id   AF-A0A0U5FVG2-F1
#
_cell.length_a   1.000
_cell.length_b   1.000
_cell.length_c   1.000
_cell.angle_alpha   90.00
_cell.angle_beta   90.00
_cell.angle_gamma   90.00
#
_symmetry.space_group_name_H-M   'P 1'
#
loop_
_entity.id
_entity.type
_entity.pdbx_description
1 polymer ?
#
loop_
_entity_poly.entity_id
_entity_poly.type
_entity_poly.pdbx_seq_one_letter_code
_entity_poly.pdbx_strand_id
1 'polypeptide(L)'
;MKPPRQRVAIVGSGMAGLVAGYLLANDKEGRFDVEVLEMQDRLSLDSASYTLPREFSRSGTGTGTRNESRHGDGSTQNSAKHRNAPEEIEKEREEERVDLPMRAFAAGYYDNLRKLYSHLGVQFDEPRFVYSLSTLDSTDDDTATKKRTATKGGNYFIHSSNNHILPPIRPAGLSIARWVVEVAYLLFWYTWFTLAAFFIRPRTITTKTTTRQKDFYSSGGLTTTTTHSSETLRSYLARIFLPNYYTTRYFLPLMSSVTTCTHDELLDFPASDIVAYARRTFRRPHYTVRGGVRQAEGKLSAGLRVRFGARVVSVTSLEDGRVKVRWRSTSKKVRTHTSSARMNGGASASASAAEYDVAERRVGAEAEEVEEVLEEIYDKAIIAVTPDVVGSIFEPLVREMKDIPTTSVQSVVHQDFARIGDCSTQLRRNPRFASRTARSSSSSSSTSASGPVSAAIHMYTNLRTGKTESIHEHLSSMLITTYPIDEAIDESKILHRATFTRVLRSPRSREIVNGIFRPQVNSRRHIEESRKGWKNGDGNVYLVGGWCWDGMVMLEGCIVSAIRVADALGVDVPWAR
;
A
#
# COMPACT_ATOMS: atom_id res chain seq x y z
N MET A 1 -17.16 2.41 -42.58
CA MET A 1 -16.07 2.99 -41.78
C MET A 1 -16.32 2.65 -40.33
N LYS A 2 -15.31 2.24 -39.55
CA LYS A 2 -15.47 2.08 -38.10
C LYS A 2 -15.70 3.47 -37.48
N PRO A 3 -16.59 3.62 -36.48
CA PRO A 3 -16.76 4.89 -35.80
C PRO A 3 -15.43 5.35 -35.17
N PRO A 4 -15.22 6.67 -35.00
CA PRO A 4 -14.03 7.17 -34.30
C PRO A 4 -13.97 6.61 -32.88
N ARG A 5 -12.74 6.33 -32.41
CA ARG A 5 -12.51 5.84 -31.05
C ARG A 5 -12.88 6.93 -30.03
N GLN A 6 -13.55 6.54 -28.95
CA GLN A 6 -13.88 7.42 -27.84
C GLN A 6 -12.62 7.71 -27.02
N ARG A 7 -12.29 8.98 -26.81
CA ARG A 7 -11.16 9.41 -25.97
C ARG A 7 -11.53 9.29 -24.50
N VAL A 8 -10.69 8.62 -23.72
CA VAL A 8 -10.89 8.41 -22.28
C VAL A 8 -9.67 8.88 -21.50
N ALA A 9 -9.89 9.82 -20.59
CA ALA A 9 -8.86 10.22 -19.62
C ALA A 9 -8.92 9.32 -18.38
N ILE A 10 -7.77 8.86 -17.90
CA ILE A 10 -7.63 8.17 -16.62
C ILE A 10 -6.78 9.02 -15.69
N VAL A 11 -7.36 9.49 -14.59
CA VAL A 11 -6.66 10.34 -13.61
C VAL A 11 -6.06 9.45 -12.52
N GLY A 12 -4.74 9.29 -12.54
CA GLY A 12 -3.97 8.49 -11.59
C GLY A 12 -3.61 7.09 -12.11
N SER A 13 -2.34 6.72 -11.95
CA SER A 13 -1.78 5.45 -12.45
C SER A 13 -1.58 4.38 -11.36
N GLY A 14 -2.38 4.43 -10.29
CA GLY A 14 -2.43 3.34 -9.32
C GLY A 14 -3.07 2.07 -9.91
N MET A 15 -3.14 0.98 -9.12
CA MET A 15 -3.70 -0.31 -9.56
C MET A 15 -5.05 -0.17 -10.27
N ALA A 16 -6.00 0.58 -9.70
CA ALA A 16 -7.34 0.69 -10.25
C ALA A 16 -7.36 1.41 -11.61
N GLY A 17 -6.61 2.50 -11.73
CA GLY A 17 -6.50 3.28 -12.98
C GLY A 17 -5.82 2.48 -14.08
N LEU A 18 -4.72 1.79 -13.78
CA LEU A 18 -4.02 0.94 -14.74
C LEU A 18 -4.87 -0.26 -15.19
N VAL A 19 -5.62 -0.89 -14.29
CA VAL A 19 -6.52 -2.00 -14.67
C VAL A 19 -7.68 -1.51 -15.54
N ALA A 20 -8.27 -0.36 -15.22
CA ALA A 20 -9.29 0.24 -16.07
C ALA A 20 -8.73 0.58 -17.45
N GLY A 21 -7.53 1.20 -17.51
CA GLY A 21 -6.85 1.53 -18.75
C GLY A 21 -6.52 0.30 -19.59
N TYR A 22 -5.98 -0.74 -18.95
CA TYR A 22 -5.69 -2.02 -19.59
C TYR A 22 -6.94 -2.63 -20.21
N LEU A 23 -8.07 -2.67 -19.49
CA LEU A 23 -9.33 -3.22 -20.00
C LEU A 23 -9.85 -2.45 -21.21
N LEU A 24 -9.88 -1.11 -21.13
CA LEU A 24 -10.37 -0.27 -22.22
C LEU A 24 -9.46 -0.31 -23.46
N ALA A 25 -8.14 -0.29 -23.27
CA ALA A 25 -7.18 -0.35 -24.37
C ALA A 25 -7.19 -1.70 -25.10
N ASN A 26 -7.55 -2.78 -24.40
CA ASN A 26 -7.68 -4.13 -24.94
C ASN A 26 -9.13 -4.53 -25.27
N ASP A 27 -10.03 -3.56 -25.38
CA ASP A 27 -11.40 -3.78 -25.86
C ASP A 27 -11.36 -4.41 -27.26
N LYS A 28 -12.04 -5.55 -27.44
CA LYS A 28 -12.01 -6.33 -28.70
C LYS A 28 -12.58 -5.56 -29.89
N GLU A 29 -13.51 -4.65 -29.64
CA GLU A 29 -14.09 -3.79 -30.66
C GLU A 29 -13.17 -2.60 -31.00
N GLY A 30 -12.16 -2.34 -30.17
CA GLY A 30 -11.20 -1.24 -30.35
C GLY A 30 -11.82 0.14 -30.15
N ARG A 31 -12.85 0.27 -29.30
CA ARG A 31 -13.67 1.49 -29.19
C ARG A 31 -13.01 2.66 -28.50
N PHE A 32 -11.98 2.46 -27.69
CA PHE A 32 -11.45 3.50 -26.78
C PHE A 32 -10.02 3.89 -27.10
N ASP A 33 -9.71 5.19 -27.11
CA ASP A 33 -8.35 5.75 -27.06
C ASP A 33 -8.08 6.26 -25.64
N VAL A 34 -7.10 5.67 -24.96
CA VAL A 34 -6.90 5.85 -23.51
C VAL A 34 -5.65 6.67 -23.24
N GLU A 35 -5.79 7.71 -22.41
CA GLU A 35 -4.68 8.51 -21.89
C GLU A 35 -4.69 8.51 -20.36
N VAL A 36 -3.57 8.15 -19.76
CA VAL A 36 -3.36 8.20 -18.31
C VAL A 36 -2.67 9.51 -17.94
N LEU A 37 -3.27 10.29 -17.05
CA LEU A 37 -2.70 11.50 -16.47
C LEU A 37 -2.14 11.16 -15.09
N GLU A 38 -0.81 11.25 -14.93
CA GLU A 38 -0.10 10.94 -13.70
C GLU A 38 0.65 12.18 -13.20
N MET A 39 0.48 12.51 -11.91
CA MET A 39 1.10 13.70 -11.32
C MET A 39 2.62 13.55 -11.14
N GLN A 40 3.10 12.31 -10.96
CA GLN A 40 4.52 11.99 -10.80
C GLN A 40 5.24 11.92 -12.15
N ASP A 41 6.57 11.82 -12.11
CA ASP A 41 7.44 11.55 -13.25
C ASP A 41 7.52 10.06 -13.62
N ARG A 42 6.76 9.22 -12.92
CA ARG A 42 6.73 7.75 -13.02
C ARG A 42 5.34 7.23 -12.64
N LEU A 43 5.07 5.97 -12.96
CA LEU A 43 3.81 5.31 -12.61
C LEU A 43 3.71 5.08 -11.09
N SER A 44 2.48 5.16 -10.55
CA SER A 44 2.20 5.22 -9.12
C SER A 44 2.12 3.85 -8.42
N LEU A 45 1.89 2.75 -9.15
CA LEU A 45 1.65 1.45 -8.52
C LEU A 45 2.92 0.94 -7.82
N ASP A 46 4.08 1.07 -8.46
CA ASP A 46 5.39 0.66 -7.94
C ASP A 46 6.25 1.83 -7.42
N SER A 47 5.79 3.09 -7.52
CA SER A 47 6.63 4.26 -7.21
C SER A 47 7.22 4.30 -5.80
N ALA A 48 6.50 3.73 -4.82
CA ALA A 48 6.94 3.65 -3.43
C ALA A 48 7.92 2.49 -3.17
N SER A 49 7.95 1.47 -4.02
CA SER A 49 8.81 0.31 -3.86
C SER A 49 10.29 0.71 -4.00
N TYR A 50 11.18 -0.07 -3.38
CA TYR A 50 12.62 0.22 -3.32
C TYR A 50 13.44 -0.90 -3.97
N THR A 51 14.44 -0.52 -4.79
CA THR A 51 15.36 -1.46 -5.42
C THR A 51 16.62 -1.48 -4.56
N LEU A 52 16.99 -2.66 -4.09
CA LEU A 52 18.17 -2.81 -3.25
C LEU A 52 19.45 -2.63 -4.10
N PRO A 53 20.44 -1.86 -3.61
CA PRO A 53 21.72 -1.75 -4.30
C PRO A 53 22.40 -3.13 -4.43
N ARG A 54 23.06 -3.37 -5.57
CA ARG A 54 23.68 -4.67 -5.94
C ARG A 54 24.67 -5.21 -4.91
N GLU A 55 25.30 -4.35 -4.12
CA GLU A 55 26.23 -4.71 -3.05
C GLU A 55 25.56 -5.51 -1.93
N PHE A 56 24.26 -5.27 -1.68
CA PHE A 56 23.50 -5.95 -0.63
C PHE A 56 22.93 -7.30 -1.10
N SER A 57 22.87 -7.55 -2.41
CA SER A 57 22.55 -8.87 -2.95
C SER A 57 23.67 -9.90 -2.76
N ARG A 58 24.88 -9.46 -2.32
CA ARG A 58 26.05 -10.31 -2.08
C ARG A 58 26.14 -10.91 -0.67
N SER A 59 25.43 -10.38 0.33
CA SER A 59 25.67 -10.70 1.75
C SER A 59 24.94 -11.94 2.31
N GLY A 60 24.37 -12.80 1.46
CA GLY A 60 23.82 -14.11 1.88
C GLY A 60 24.88 -15.11 2.38
N THR A 61 26.16 -14.74 2.41
CA THR A 61 27.25 -15.56 2.96
C THR A 61 27.59 -15.05 4.35
N GLY A 62 27.32 -15.87 5.36
CA GLY A 62 27.60 -15.53 6.75
C GLY A 62 29.06 -15.17 6.95
N THR A 63 29.33 -13.93 7.33
CA THR A 63 30.64 -13.52 7.83
C THR A 63 30.80 -14.03 9.26
N GLY A 64 31.24 -15.28 9.38
CA GLY A 64 31.92 -15.74 10.58
C GLY A 64 33.19 -14.92 10.74
N THR A 65 33.28 -14.15 11.81
CA THR A 65 34.49 -13.44 12.24
C THR A 65 35.61 -14.46 12.46
N ARG A 66 36.55 -14.53 11.52
CA ARG A 66 37.79 -15.29 11.67
C ARG A 66 38.85 -14.34 12.23
N ASN A 67 39.22 -14.57 13.48
CA ASN A 67 40.35 -13.92 14.15
C ASN A 67 41.62 -14.09 13.30
N GLU A 68 42.24 -12.98 12.91
CA GLU A 68 43.61 -12.96 12.42
C GLU A 68 44.56 -13.10 13.62
N SER A 69 45.23 -14.24 13.70
CA SER A 69 46.48 -14.37 14.45
C SER A 69 47.61 -14.39 13.44
N ARG A 70 48.45 -13.35 13.50
CA ARG A 70 49.71 -13.25 12.76
C ARG A 70 50.72 -14.18 13.41
N HIS A 71 51.28 -15.12 12.65
CA HIS A 71 52.67 -15.57 12.78
C HIS A 71 53.13 -16.05 11.39
N GLY A 72 54.20 -15.45 10.89
CA GLY A 72 54.83 -15.83 9.62
C GLY A 72 55.92 -16.87 9.82
N ASP A 73 56.27 -17.59 8.76
CA ASP A 73 57.65 -17.77 8.31
C ASP A 73 57.72 -18.43 6.91
N GLY A 74 58.76 -18.09 6.15
CA GLY A 74 59.55 -19.00 5.29
C GLY A 74 59.02 -19.50 3.93
N SER A 75 59.59 -18.95 2.84
CA SER A 75 60.10 -19.61 1.60
C SER A 75 59.24 -20.70 0.91
N THR A 76 59.02 -20.74 -0.40
CA THR A 76 60.02 -20.88 -1.48
C THR A 76 59.33 -20.80 -2.85
N GLN A 77 60.08 -20.44 -3.88
CA GLN A 77 59.71 -20.31 -5.31
C GLN A 77 59.06 -21.56 -5.93
N ASN A 78 58.14 -21.36 -6.89
CA ASN A 78 58.21 -22.01 -8.21
C ASN A 78 57.22 -21.43 -9.23
N SER A 79 57.77 -21.17 -10.42
CA SER A 79 57.13 -20.69 -11.63
C SER A 79 56.31 -21.78 -12.34
N ALA A 80 55.13 -21.45 -12.87
CA ALA A 80 54.60 -22.03 -14.13
C ALA A 80 53.32 -21.35 -14.65
N LYS A 81 53.47 -20.67 -15.79
CA LYS A 81 52.61 -20.62 -16.99
C LYS A 81 51.08 -20.78 -16.90
N HIS A 82 50.43 -19.76 -17.49
CA HIS A 82 49.29 -19.82 -18.42
C HIS A 82 48.04 -20.62 -18.03
N ARG A 83 46.94 -19.89 -17.86
CA ARG A 83 45.73 -20.02 -18.71
C ARG A 83 44.85 -18.79 -18.47
N ASN A 84 44.54 -18.08 -19.55
CA ASN A 84 43.49 -17.07 -19.56
C ASN A 84 42.19 -17.76 -19.14
N ALA A 85 41.65 -17.40 -17.98
CA ALA A 85 40.30 -17.76 -17.61
C ALA A 85 39.33 -17.01 -18.54
N PRO A 86 38.27 -17.66 -19.03
CA PRO A 86 37.26 -16.97 -19.84
C PRO A 86 36.62 -15.89 -18.98
N GLU A 87 36.36 -14.72 -19.56
CA GLU A 87 35.42 -13.73 -19.02
C GLU A 87 34.14 -14.49 -18.62
N GLU A 88 33.92 -14.62 -17.31
CA GLU A 88 32.68 -15.17 -16.80
C GLU A 88 31.57 -14.24 -17.27
N ILE A 89 30.67 -14.80 -18.08
CA ILE A 89 29.37 -14.22 -18.37
C ILE A 89 28.74 -13.88 -17.03
N GLU A 90 28.77 -12.60 -16.66
CA GLU A 90 27.98 -12.06 -15.56
C GLU A 90 26.52 -12.36 -15.91
N LYS A 91 26.01 -13.49 -15.43
CA LYS A 91 24.56 -13.69 -15.38
C LYS A 91 24.02 -12.54 -14.54
N GLU A 92 23.40 -11.57 -15.20
CA GLU A 92 22.66 -10.49 -14.58
C GLU A 92 21.76 -11.09 -13.49
N ARG A 93 22.17 -10.95 -12.23
CA ARG A 93 21.31 -11.31 -11.11
C ARG A 93 20.18 -10.29 -11.11
N GLU A 94 18.94 -10.77 -11.17
CA GLU A 94 17.75 -9.94 -11.09
C GLU A 94 17.85 -9.00 -9.87
N GLU A 95 17.68 -7.70 -10.11
CA GLU A 95 17.70 -6.68 -9.04
C GLU A 95 16.60 -7.00 -8.02
N GLU A 96 16.97 -7.05 -6.74
CA GLU A 96 16.03 -7.37 -5.68
C GLU A 96 15.15 -6.16 -5.34
N ARG A 97 13.83 -6.34 -5.42
CA ARG A 97 12.82 -5.28 -5.24
C ARG A 97 12.03 -5.54 -3.97
N VAL A 98 11.87 -4.50 -3.17
CA VAL A 98 11.06 -4.50 -1.95
C VAL A 98 9.80 -3.67 -2.20
N ASP A 99 8.64 -4.31 -2.11
CA ASP A 99 7.35 -3.62 -2.22
C ASP A 99 7.06 -2.79 -0.97
N LEU A 100 6.72 -1.51 -1.14
CA LEU A 100 6.30 -0.63 -0.06
C LEU A 100 4.86 -0.08 -0.26
N PRO A 101 3.99 -0.18 0.77
CA PRO A 101 4.12 -1.11 1.90
C PRO A 101 4.13 -2.56 1.39
N MET A 102 4.36 -3.55 2.26
CA MET A 102 4.23 -4.96 1.87
C MET A 102 2.84 -5.19 1.23
N ARG A 103 2.82 -5.72 0.00
CA ARG A 103 1.59 -5.98 -0.78
C ARG A 103 1.15 -7.43 -0.69
N ALA A 104 1.12 -7.97 0.55
CA ALA A 104 0.63 -9.32 0.77
C ALA A 104 -0.89 -9.41 0.52
N PHE A 105 -1.33 -10.51 -0.07
CA PHE A 105 -2.74 -10.77 -0.34
C PHE A 105 -3.10 -12.22 -0.03
N ALA A 106 -4.37 -12.50 0.28
CA ALA A 106 -4.82 -13.82 0.70
C ALA A 106 -5.85 -14.43 -0.26
N ALA A 107 -5.78 -15.74 -0.49
CA ALA A 107 -6.85 -16.43 -1.20
C ALA A 107 -8.22 -16.22 -0.51
N GLY A 108 -9.31 -16.26 -1.29
CA GLY A 108 -10.68 -16.12 -0.79
C GLY A 108 -11.16 -14.68 -0.62
N TYR A 109 -10.26 -13.72 -0.35
CA TYR A 109 -10.61 -12.29 -0.36
C TYR A 109 -10.11 -11.56 -1.63
N TYR A 110 -8.96 -11.96 -2.17
CA TYR A 110 -8.31 -11.32 -3.32
C TYR A 110 -8.44 -12.15 -4.60
N ASP A 111 -9.62 -12.71 -4.86
CA ASP A 111 -9.79 -13.67 -5.95
C ASP A 111 -9.73 -12.99 -7.32
N ASN A 112 -10.26 -11.78 -7.49
CA ASN A 112 -10.12 -11.05 -8.76
C ASN A 112 -8.68 -10.60 -8.99
N LEU A 113 -7.97 -10.14 -7.95
CA LEU A 113 -6.55 -9.82 -8.05
C LEU A 113 -5.71 -11.03 -8.50
N ARG A 114 -5.98 -12.21 -7.92
CA ARG A 114 -5.28 -13.45 -8.30
C ARG A 114 -5.56 -13.85 -9.75
N LYS A 115 -6.82 -13.76 -10.19
CA LYS A 115 -7.21 -14.02 -11.58
C LYS A 115 -6.52 -13.05 -12.54
N LEU A 116 -6.49 -11.76 -12.21
CA LEU A 116 -5.76 -10.75 -12.97
C LEU A 116 -4.26 -11.09 -13.06
N TYR A 117 -3.60 -11.36 -11.94
CA TYR A 117 -2.17 -11.72 -11.95
C TYR A 117 -1.91 -12.99 -12.74
N SER A 118 -2.78 -14.00 -12.66
CA SER A 118 -2.67 -15.22 -13.47
C SER A 118 -2.81 -14.92 -14.97
N HIS A 119 -3.79 -14.09 -15.34
CA HIS A 119 -4.00 -13.63 -16.72
C HIS A 119 -2.80 -12.85 -17.27
N LEU A 120 -2.22 -11.98 -16.46
CA LEU A 120 -1.00 -11.26 -16.83
C LEU A 120 0.24 -12.16 -16.80
N GLY A 121 0.18 -13.37 -16.24
CA GLY A 121 1.35 -14.21 -15.99
C GLY A 121 2.33 -13.60 -14.97
N VAL A 122 1.82 -12.83 -14.00
CA VAL A 122 2.58 -12.31 -12.85
C VAL A 122 2.69 -13.42 -11.82
N GLN A 123 3.93 -13.80 -11.48
CA GLN A 123 4.20 -14.86 -10.52
C GLN A 123 4.10 -14.34 -9.08
N PHE A 124 3.61 -15.18 -8.17
CA PHE A 124 3.54 -14.87 -6.74
C PHE A 124 3.90 -16.09 -5.91
N ASP A 125 4.57 -15.84 -4.79
CA ASP A 125 5.02 -16.84 -3.84
C ASP A 125 4.04 -16.94 -2.66
N GLU A 126 4.01 -18.08 -1.97
CA GLU A 126 3.19 -18.32 -0.78
C GLU A 126 4.07 -18.27 0.49
N PRO A 127 4.45 -17.09 1.00
CA PRO A 127 5.26 -17.00 2.21
C PRO A 127 4.48 -17.46 3.45
N ARG A 128 5.24 -18.04 4.38
CA ARG A 128 4.73 -18.47 5.68
C ARG A 128 5.14 -17.46 6.75
N PHE A 129 4.20 -16.63 7.16
CA PHE A 129 4.47 -15.56 8.13
C PHE A 129 4.52 -16.08 9.57
N VAL A 130 5.50 -15.61 10.34
CA VAL A 130 5.55 -15.77 11.79
C VAL A 130 5.48 -14.39 12.41
N TYR A 131 4.48 -14.19 13.26
CA TYR A 131 4.21 -12.92 13.91
C TYR A 131 4.66 -12.95 15.36
N SER A 132 5.46 -11.97 15.78
CA SER A 132 5.74 -11.73 17.20
C SER A 132 5.00 -10.50 17.68
N LEU A 133 4.42 -10.56 18.87
CA LEU A 133 3.66 -9.48 19.48
C LEU A 133 4.39 -8.97 20.73
N SER A 134 4.60 -7.66 20.80
CA SER A 134 5.18 -6.95 21.95
C SER A 134 4.43 -5.64 22.23
N THR A 135 4.51 -5.14 23.46
CA THR A 135 3.88 -3.88 23.87
C THR A 135 4.85 -2.96 24.58
N LEU A 136 4.62 -1.65 24.45
CA LEU A 136 5.19 -0.66 25.35
C LEU A 136 4.28 -0.53 26.58
N ASP A 137 4.62 -1.20 27.68
CA ASP A 137 3.89 -1.07 28.95
C ASP A 137 4.51 0.07 29.78
N SER A 138 3.69 1.06 30.17
CA SER A 138 4.11 2.18 31.03
C SER A 138 4.04 1.81 32.52
N THR A 139 4.74 0.75 32.93
CA THR A 139 4.96 0.47 34.35
C THR A 139 6.41 0.77 34.70
N ASP A 140 6.82 2.02 34.54
CA ASP A 140 7.85 2.61 35.38
C ASP A 140 7.23 3.88 35.95
N ASP A 141 6.87 3.77 37.22
CA ASP A 141 6.50 4.87 38.10
C ASP A 141 7.69 5.84 38.16
N ASP A 142 7.42 7.14 38.25
CA ASP A 142 8.33 8.28 38.08
C ASP A 142 9.38 8.42 39.20
N THR A 143 10.11 7.35 39.54
CA THR A 143 11.19 7.41 40.54
C THR A 143 12.49 6.77 40.04
N ALA A 144 13.49 7.66 39.91
CA ALA A 144 14.92 7.41 39.92
C ALA A 144 15.59 6.80 38.67
N THR A 145 16.12 7.71 37.84
CA THR A 145 17.55 7.76 37.47
C THR A 145 18.27 6.41 37.31
N LYS A 146 17.89 5.63 36.31
CA LYS A 146 18.77 4.61 35.72
C LYS A 146 18.91 4.88 34.23
N LYS A 147 20.16 4.89 33.77
CA LYS A 147 20.58 5.01 32.37
C LYS A 147 19.59 4.26 31.47
N ARG A 148 18.89 5.00 30.61
CA ARG A 148 17.96 4.53 29.58
C ARG A 148 18.70 3.68 28.55
N THR A 149 19.03 2.44 28.89
CA THR A 149 19.20 1.38 27.89
C THR A 149 17.79 0.89 27.54
N ALA A 150 17.38 1.09 26.29
CA ALA A 150 16.05 0.75 25.78
C ALA A 150 15.79 -0.77 25.82
N THR A 151 15.47 -1.33 26.99
CA THR A 151 14.96 -2.70 27.11
C THR A 151 13.44 -2.66 26.99
N LYS A 152 12.99 -2.90 25.76
CA LYS A 152 11.61 -3.10 25.33
C LYS A 152 10.87 -4.11 26.20
N GLY A 153 9.56 -3.92 26.39
CA GLY A 153 8.68 -4.98 26.86
C GLY A 153 8.85 -6.21 25.96
N GLY A 154 9.37 -7.30 26.51
CA GLY A 154 9.64 -8.53 25.75
C GLY A 154 8.39 -9.07 25.06
N ASN A 155 8.56 -9.91 24.02
CA ASN A 155 7.41 -10.49 23.33
C ASN A 155 6.54 -11.29 24.31
N TYR A 156 5.24 -11.06 24.31
CA TYR A 156 4.30 -11.85 25.10
C TYR A 156 3.71 -13.02 24.29
N PHE A 157 3.77 -12.98 22.96
CA PHE A 157 3.26 -14.07 22.12
C PHE A 157 3.93 -14.14 20.75
N ILE A 158 4.08 -15.36 20.21
CA ILE A 158 4.58 -15.62 18.86
C ILE A 158 3.70 -16.68 18.21
N HIS A 159 3.12 -16.39 17.04
CA HIS A 159 2.29 -17.33 16.30
C HIS A 159 2.61 -17.36 14.81
N SER A 160 2.12 -18.39 14.14
CA SER A 160 2.39 -18.64 12.72
C SER A 160 1.10 -18.49 11.91
N SER A 161 1.18 -17.90 10.72
CA SER A 161 0.04 -17.79 9.80
C SER A 161 -0.54 -19.18 9.52
N ASN A 162 -1.86 -19.30 9.49
CA ASN A 162 -2.55 -20.58 9.31
C ASN A 162 -2.12 -21.69 10.28
N ASN A 163 -1.52 -21.34 11.43
CA ASN A 163 -1.01 -22.27 12.42
C ASN A 163 -0.05 -23.33 11.85
N HIS A 164 0.82 -22.94 10.91
CA HIS A 164 1.77 -23.86 10.27
C HIS A 164 2.94 -24.30 11.18
N ILE A 165 3.06 -23.70 12.37
CA ILE A 165 3.93 -24.10 13.49
C ILE A 165 3.03 -24.35 14.71
N LEU A 166 2.84 -25.63 15.05
CA LEU A 166 2.13 -26.08 16.23
C LEU A 166 3.05 -26.95 17.11
N PRO A 167 3.05 -26.77 18.45
CA PRO A 167 2.42 -25.65 19.18
C PRO A 167 3.10 -24.30 18.84
N PRO A 168 2.50 -23.15 19.16
CA PRO A 168 3.13 -21.83 18.94
C PRO A 168 4.56 -21.74 19.51
N ILE A 169 5.36 -20.77 19.05
CA ILE A 169 6.70 -20.59 19.61
C ILE A 169 6.54 -19.87 20.96
N ARG A 170 7.10 -20.46 22.02
CA ARG A 170 7.13 -19.81 23.35
C ARG A 170 8.10 -18.63 23.33
N PRO A 171 7.69 -17.40 23.68
CA PRO A 171 8.61 -16.27 23.84
C PRO A 171 9.70 -16.52 24.89
N ALA A 172 10.88 -15.95 24.70
CA ALA A 172 11.96 -16.01 25.69
C ALA A 172 11.54 -15.29 26.97
N GLY A 173 11.91 -15.82 28.13
CA GLY A 173 11.56 -15.25 29.44
C GLY A 173 10.16 -15.61 29.97
N LEU A 174 9.27 -16.19 29.17
CA LEU A 174 7.93 -16.58 29.63
C LEU A 174 7.94 -17.99 30.25
N SER A 175 7.37 -18.14 31.46
CA SER A 175 7.25 -19.45 32.11
C SER A 175 6.34 -20.38 31.29
N ILE A 176 6.60 -21.69 31.35
CA ILE A 176 5.82 -22.68 30.59
C ILE A 176 4.34 -22.65 31.02
N ALA A 177 4.07 -22.58 32.32
CA ALA A 177 2.71 -22.52 32.85
C ALA A 177 1.96 -21.30 32.31
N ARG A 178 2.56 -20.11 32.37
CA ARG A 178 1.95 -18.87 31.84
C ARG A 178 1.71 -18.97 30.34
N TRP A 179 2.69 -19.49 29.60
CA TRP A 179 2.57 -19.69 28.16
C TRP A 179 1.44 -20.67 27.80
N VAL A 180 1.28 -21.78 28.52
CA VAL A 180 0.20 -22.76 28.30
C VAL A 180 -1.17 -22.13 28.58
N VAL A 181 -1.30 -21.39 29.67
CA VAL A 181 -2.54 -20.65 30.00
C VAL A 181 -2.86 -19.63 28.91
N GLU A 182 -1.86 -18.88 28.45
CA GLU A 182 -2.01 -17.90 27.37
C GLU A 182 -2.48 -18.56 26.07
N VAL A 183 -1.85 -19.69 25.68
CA VAL A 183 -2.25 -20.44 24.48
C VAL A 183 -3.68 -20.97 24.60
N ALA A 184 -4.07 -21.49 25.76
CA ALA A 184 -5.44 -21.97 25.99
C ALA A 184 -6.47 -20.83 25.92
N TYR A 185 -6.18 -19.69 26.54
CA TYR A 185 -6.98 -18.48 26.47
C TYR A 185 -7.18 -18.01 25.02
N LEU A 186 -6.08 -17.95 24.25
CA LEU A 186 -6.10 -17.52 22.86
C LEU A 186 -6.86 -18.49 21.96
N LEU A 187 -6.67 -19.80 22.13
CA LEU A 187 -7.40 -20.81 21.38
C LEU A 187 -8.91 -20.69 21.60
N PHE A 188 -9.34 -20.46 22.86
CA PHE A 188 -10.75 -20.26 23.18
C PHE A 188 -11.32 -19.03 22.48
N TRP A 189 -10.71 -17.86 22.65
CA TRP A 189 -11.24 -16.61 22.09
C TRP A 189 -11.08 -16.49 20.59
N TYR A 190 -10.02 -17.05 20.00
CA TYR A 190 -9.87 -17.17 18.55
C TYR A 190 -10.98 -18.04 17.94
N THR A 191 -11.28 -19.18 18.58
CA THR A 191 -12.35 -20.08 18.14
C THR A 191 -13.70 -19.38 18.27
N TRP A 192 -13.96 -18.72 19.40
CA TRP A 192 -15.19 -17.97 19.61
C TRP A 192 -15.38 -16.85 18.58
N PHE A 193 -14.37 -16.00 18.36
CA PHE A 193 -14.43 -14.96 17.34
C PHE A 193 -14.67 -15.54 15.95
N THR A 194 -14.00 -16.65 15.61
CA THR A 194 -14.20 -17.34 14.34
C THR A 194 -15.66 -17.81 14.20
N LEU A 195 -16.21 -18.51 15.20
CA LEU A 195 -17.61 -18.93 15.18
C LEU A 195 -18.54 -17.72 15.06
N ALA A 196 -18.32 -16.66 15.84
CA ALA A 196 -19.09 -15.43 15.76
C ALA A 196 -19.05 -14.81 14.36
N ALA A 197 -17.88 -14.74 13.71
CA ALA A 197 -17.74 -14.21 12.37
C ALA A 197 -18.59 -14.99 11.35
N PHE A 198 -18.69 -16.31 11.48
CA PHE A 198 -19.49 -17.14 10.56
C PHE A 198 -21.00 -17.12 10.87
N PHE A 199 -21.38 -17.09 12.15
CA PHE A 199 -22.78 -17.32 12.57
C PHE A 199 -23.51 -16.06 13.07
N ILE A 200 -22.79 -15.04 13.51
CA ILE A 200 -23.34 -13.80 14.06
C ILE A 200 -23.07 -12.66 13.07
N ARG A 201 -24.07 -12.30 12.26
CA ARG A 201 -23.91 -11.22 11.27
C ARG A 201 -23.80 -9.84 11.96
N PRO A 202 -22.95 -8.93 11.44
CA PRO A 202 -23.02 -7.51 11.78
C PRO A 202 -24.40 -6.94 11.47
N ARG A 203 -24.90 -6.06 12.35
CA ARG A 203 -26.23 -5.46 12.23
C ARG A 203 -26.23 -4.26 11.30
N THR A 204 -27.39 -4.01 10.69
CA THR A 204 -27.74 -2.69 10.14
C THR A 204 -28.64 -2.01 11.16
N ILE A 205 -28.22 -0.86 11.66
CA ILE A 205 -28.91 -0.06 12.66
C ILE A 205 -29.84 0.89 11.90
N THR A 206 -31.12 0.91 12.28
CA THR A 206 -32.10 1.84 11.73
C THR A 206 -32.45 2.85 12.79
N THR A 207 -32.10 4.11 12.56
CA THR A 207 -32.39 5.23 13.46
C THR A 207 -33.48 6.08 12.85
N LYS A 208 -34.59 6.29 13.58
CA LYS A 208 -35.65 7.23 13.21
C LYS A 208 -35.44 8.52 13.99
N THR A 209 -35.06 9.59 13.30
CA THR A 209 -34.91 10.91 13.90
C THR A 209 -36.06 11.78 13.45
N THR A 210 -36.88 12.22 14.40
CA THR A 210 -37.98 13.14 14.16
C THR A 210 -37.52 14.55 14.50
N THR A 211 -37.38 15.40 13.49
CA THR A 211 -36.99 16.79 13.65
C THR A 211 -38.21 17.68 13.44
N ARG A 212 -38.46 18.61 14.37
CA ARG A 212 -39.52 19.60 14.24
C ARG A 212 -38.97 20.78 13.46
N GLN A 213 -39.31 20.87 12.18
CA GLN A 213 -38.85 21.97 11.35
C GLN A 213 -39.68 23.22 11.68
N LYS A 214 -39.01 24.25 12.20
CA LYS A 214 -39.61 25.56 12.48
C LYS A 214 -39.33 26.46 11.28
N ASP A 215 -40.14 26.36 10.24
CA ASP A 215 -40.09 27.34 9.14
C ASP A 215 -40.79 28.62 9.61
N PHE A 216 -40.16 29.77 9.40
CA PHE A 216 -40.60 31.09 9.89
C PHE A 216 -41.97 31.54 9.33
N TYR A 217 -42.53 30.82 8.34
CA TYR A 217 -43.79 31.15 7.67
C TYR A 217 -44.81 29.99 7.57
N SER A 218 -44.60 28.83 8.21
CA SER A 218 -45.55 27.71 8.11
C SER A 218 -45.77 26.99 9.44
N SER A 219 -47.01 26.60 9.70
CA SER A 219 -47.43 25.76 10.82
C SER A 219 -46.59 24.47 10.83
N GLY A 220 -45.68 24.36 11.80
CA GLY A 220 -44.56 23.42 11.78
C GLY A 220 -44.91 21.97 11.47
N GLY A 221 -44.38 21.47 10.36
CA GLY A 221 -44.41 20.06 9.98
C GLY A 221 -43.39 19.23 10.75
N LEU A 222 -43.77 18.00 11.07
CA LEU A 222 -42.91 17.02 11.71
C LEU A 222 -42.21 16.19 10.62
N THR A 223 -40.90 16.36 10.42
CA THR A 223 -40.14 15.57 9.45
C THR A 223 -39.46 14.41 10.17
N THR A 224 -39.80 13.17 9.80
CA THR A 224 -39.13 11.97 10.32
C THR A 224 -38.14 11.45 9.28
N THR A 225 -36.85 11.52 9.61
CA THR A 225 -35.77 10.97 8.79
C THR A 225 -35.39 9.59 9.32
N THR A 226 -35.40 8.58 8.45
CA THR A 226 -34.89 7.25 8.79
C THR A 226 -33.50 7.10 8.19
N THR A 227 -32.50 6.86 9.03
CA THR A 227 -31.12 6.60 8.61
C THR A 227 -30.77 5.13 8.88
N HIS A 228 -30.13 4.49 7.90
CA HIS A 228 -29.65 3.11 8.03
C HIS A 228 -28.13 3.12 8.10
N SER A 229 -27.56 2.82 9.26
CA SER A 229 -26.12 2.77 9.46
C SER A 229 -25.62 1.36 9.75
N SER A 230 -24.35 1.12 9.46
CA SER A 230 -23.71 -0.16 9.76
C SER A 230 -23.24 -0.21 11.21
N GLU A 231 -23.36 -1.36 11.86
CA GLU A 231 -22.75 -1.57 13.18
C GLU A 231 -21.22 -1.37 13.10
N THR A 232 -20.65 -0.64 14.07
CA THR A 232 -19.20 -0.47 14.20
C THR A 232 -18.55 -1.75 14.71
N LEU A 233 -17.26 -1.92 14.42
CA LEU A 233 -16.49 -3.05 14.95
C LEU A 233 -16.53 -3.07 16.48
N ARG A 234 -16.41 -1.92 17.13
CA ARG A 234 -16.53 -1.76 18.59
C ARG A 234 -17.83 -2.37 19.13
N SER A 235 -18.98 -1.97 18.55
CA SER A 235 -20.29 -2.47 18.96
C SER A 235 -20.43 -3.97 18.69
N TYR A 236 -19.92 -4.46 17.56
CA TYR A 236 -19.94 -5.88 17.24
C TYR A 236 -19.12 -6.71 18.23
N LEU A 237 -17.88 -6.31 18.52
CA LEU A 237 -17.00 -7.01 19.47
C LEU A 237 -17.60 -7.06 20.88
N ALA A 238 -18.17 -5.94 21.35
CA ALA A 238 -18.88 -5.89 22.62
C ALA A 238 -20.11 -6.82 22.63
N ARG A 239 -20.88 -6.83 21.54
CA ARG A 239 -22.09 -7.66 21.41
C ARG A 239 -21.79 -9.16 21.37
N ILE A 240 -20.63 -9.57 20.84
CA ILE A 240 -20.18 -10.97 20.90
C ILE A 240 -19.37 -11.26 22.17
N PHE A 241 -19.31 -10.32 23.13
CA PHE A 241 -18.60 -10.49 24.40
C PHE A 241 -17.10 -10.81 24.24
N LEU A 242 -16.44 -10.26 23.22
CA LEU A 242 -14.99 -10.44 23.08
C LEU A 242 -14.26 -9.58 24.14
N PRO A 243 -13.39 -10.17 24.98
CA PRO A 243 -12.82 -9.46 26.11
C PRO A 243 -11.81 -8.40 25.67
N ASN A 244 -11.66 -7.35 26.47
CA ASN A 244 -10.74 -6.26 26.19
C ASN A 244 -9.29 -6.74 26.05
N TYR A 245 -8.85 -7.67 26.90
CA TYR A 245 -7.49 -8.22 26.85
C TYR A 245 -7.17 -8.90 25.50
N TYR A 246 -8.05 -9.81 25.03
CA TYR A 246 -7.91 -10.42 23.69
C TYR A 246 -7.95 -9.35 22.59
N THR A 247 -8.87 -8.41 22.72
CA THR A 247 -9.11 -7.37 21.71
C THR A 247 -7.88 -6.48 21.53
N THR A 248 -7.35 -5.92 22.61
CA THR A 248 -6.28 -4.92 22.58
C THR A 248 -4.89 -5.52 22.33
N ARG A 249 -4.64 -6.74 22.79
CA ARG A 249 -3.31 -7.38 22.67
C ARG A 249 -3.17 -8.36 21.49
N TYR A 250 -4.26 -8.79 20.87
CA TYR A 250 -4.17 -9.81 19.81
C TYR A 250 -4.95 -9.43 18.56
N PHE A 251 -6.23 -9.09 18.72
CA PHE A 251 -7.08 -8.79 17.58
C PHE A 251 -6.71 -7.47 16.90
N LEU A 252 -6.63 -6.37 17.68
CA LEU A 252 -6.36 -5.04 17.14
C LEU A 252 -4.95 -4.90 16.55
N PRO A 253 -3.85 -5.37 17.18
CA PRO A 253 -2.53 -5.30 16.57
C PRO A 253 -2.44 -5.99 15.21
N LEU A 254 -3.04 -7.17 15.08
CA LEU A 254 -3.08 -7.90 13.81
C LEU A 254 -3.90 -7.13 12.77
N MET A 255 -5.12 -6.72 13.10
CA MET A 255 -5.99 -6.08 12.13
C MET A 255 -5.54 -4.66 11.77
N SER A 256 -5.00 -3.91 12.71
CA SER A 256 -4.49 -2.56 12.48
C SER A 256 -3.22 -2.55 11.66
N SER A 257 -2.40 -3.60 11.72
CA SER A 257 -1.26 -3.77 10.79
C SER A 257 -1.73 -3.93 9.33
N VAL A 258 -2.88 -4.58 9.11
CA VAL A 258 -3.48 -4.77 7.78
C VAL A 258 -4.12 -3.48 7.27
N THR A 259 -4.89 -2.78 8.11
CA THR A 259 -5.57 -1.52 7.74
C THR A 259 -4.68 -0.29 7.81
N THR A 260 -3.56 -0.41 8.52
CA THR A 260 -2.60 0.66 8.80
C THR A 260 -3.24 1.91 9.41
N CYS A 261 -3.97 1.73 10.51
CA CYS A 261 -4.61 2.81 11.26
C CYS A 261 -4.45 2.59 12.77
N THR A 262 -4.88 3.55 13.58
CA THR A 262 -4.94 3.38 15.04
C THR A 262 -6.02 2.35 15.42
N HIS A 263 -5.91 1.85 16.65
CA HIS A 263 -6.87 0.93 17.26
C HIS A 263 -8.26 1.55 17.37
N ASP A 264 -8.36 2.82 17.76
CA ASP A 264 -9.65 3.51 17.87
C ASP A 264 -10.30 3.75 16.51
N GLU A 265 -9.53 4.20 15.51
CA GLU A 265 -10.02 4.30 14.12
C GLU A 265 -10.53 2.94 13.61
N LEU A 266 -9.79 1.85 13.85
CA LEU A 266 -10.20 0.50 13.44
C LEU A 266 -11.49 0.05 14.13
N LEU A 267 -11.66 0.37 15.42
CA LEU A 267 -12.86 0.04 16.16
C LEU A 267 -14.11 0.76 15.63
N ASP A 268 -13.93 1.90 14.95
CA ASP A 268 -15.02 2.66 14.32
C ASP A 268 -15.30 2.22 12.87
N PHE A 269 -14.56 1.26 12.32
CA PHE A 269 -14.86 0.68 11.01
C PHE A 269 -16.21 -0.05 11.02
N PRO A 270 -16.89 -0.19 9.87
CA PRO A 270 -18.03 -1.09 9.74
C PRO A 270 -17.60 -2.52 10.11
N ALA A 271 -18.29 -3.14 11.07
CA ALA A 271 -18.00 -4.51 11.47
C ALA A 271 -18.12 -5.50 10.30
N SER A 272 -18.98 -5.19 9.31
CA SER A 272 -19.12 -5.96 8.06
C SER A 272 -17.80 -6.12 7.32
N ASP A 273 -16.97 -5.08 7.29
CA ASP A 273 -15.75 -5.07 6.49
C ASP A 273 -14.74 -6.05 7.10
N ILE A 274 -14.56 -5.99 8.42
CA ILE A 274 -13.64 -6.86 9.17
C ILE A 274 -14.14 -8.30 9.26
N VAL A 275 -15.42 -8.51 9.55
CA VAL A 275 -16.01 -9.85 9.64
C VAL A 275 -15.99 -10.55 8.28
N ALA A 276 -16.32 -9.85 7.19
CA ALA A 276 -16.25 -10.43 5.85
C ALA A 276 -14.81 -10.77 5.44
N TYR A 277 -13.84 -9.91 5.78
CA TYR A 277 -12.42 -10.19 5.56
C TYR A 277 -11.96 -11.42 6.33
N ALA A 278 -12.22 -11.50 7.63
CA ALA A 278 -11.85 -12.61 8.48
C ALA A 278 -12.44 -13.94 7.97
N ARG A 279 -13.72 -13.97 7.59
CA ARG A 279 -14.37 -15.17 7.05
C ARG A 279 -13.74 -15.66 5.75
N ARG A 280 -13.48 -14.75 4.82
CA ARG A 280 -12.98 -15.08 3.48
C ARG A 280 -11.52 -15.50 3.50
N THR A 281 -10.73 -14.99 4.45
CA THR A 281 -9.31 -15.32 4.61
C THR A 281 -9.05 -16.46 5.60
N PHE A 282 -10.07 -16.94 6.32
CA PHE A 282 -9.94 -18.01 7.31
C PHE A 282 -9.27 -19.27 6.71
N ARG A 283 -8.11 -19.65 7.26
CA ARG A 283 -7.26 -20.77 6.83
C ARG A 283 -6.84 -20.72 5.35
N ARG A 284 -6.81 -19.53 4.76
CA ARG A 284 -6.39 -19.33 3.37
C ARG A 284 -4.89 -18.97 3.30
N PRO A 285 -4.17 -19.44 2.28
CA PRO A 285 -2.78 -19.06 2.07
C PRO A 285 -2.64 -17.56 1.80
N HIS A 286 -1.48 -17.02 2.17
CA HIS A 286 -1.07 -15.65 1.88
C HIS A 286 -0.02 -15.68 0.78
N TYR A 287 0.01 -14.63 -0.03
CA TYR A 287 0.87 -14.51 -1.20
C TYR A 287 1.55 -13.15 -1.26
N THR A 288 2.70 -13.11 -1.93
CA THR A 288 3.43 -11.89 -2.29
C THR A 288 3.87 -11.97 -3.73
N VAL A 289 3.87 -10.86 -4.47
CA VAL A 289 4.32 -10.84 -5.87
C VAL A 289 5.83 -11.11 -5.91
N ARG A 290 6.23 -12.13 -6.69
CA ARG A 290 7.66 -12.42 -6.86
C ARG A 290 8.28 -11.28 -7.66
N GLY A 291 9.42 -10.74 -7.21
CA GLY A 291 10.11 -9.65 -7.91
C GLY A 291 9.41 -8.28 -7.87
N GLY A 292 8.38 -8.14 -7.04
CA GLY A 292 7.67 -6.89 -6.75
C GLY A 292 6.55 -6.53 -7.74
N VAL A 293 5.71 -5.59 -7.33
CA VAL A 293 4.51 -5.18 -8.08
C VAL A 293 4.82 -4.49 -9.41
N ARG A 294 6.07 -4.04 -9.64
CA ARG A 294 6.57 -3.55 -10.94
C ARG A 294 6.23 -4.46 -12.11
N GLN A 295 6.18 -5.79 -11.91
CA GLN A 295 5.82 -6.72 -12.98
C GLN A 295 4.37 -6.54 -13.43
N ALA A 296 3.46 -6.32 -12.48
CA ALA A 296 2.06 -6.04 -12.78
C ALA A 296 1.93 -4.64 -13.41
N GLU A 297 2.62 -3.63 -12.87
CA GLU A 297 2.61 -2.27 -13.41
C GLU A 297 3.06 -2.25 -14.88
N GLY A 298 4.21 -2.86 -15.20
CA GLY A 298 4.74 -2.92 -16.56
C GLY A 298 3.79 -3.60 -17.54
N LYS A 299 3.12 -4.69 -17.14
CA LYS A 299 2.15 -5.39 -17.99
C LYS A 299 0.83 -4.65 -18.18
N LEU A 300 0.35 -3.96 -17.14
CA LEU A 300 -0.89 -3.19 -17.19
C LEU A 300 -0.74 -1.89 -18.00
N SER A 301 0.44 -1.28 -17.92
CA SER A 301 0.76 -0.01 -18.61
C SER A 301 1.26 -0.20 -20.04
N ALA A 302 1.61 -1.43 -20.44
CA ALA A 302 2.10 -1.72 -21.78
C ALA A 302 1.12 -1.24 -22.86
N GLY A 303 1.60 -0.33 -23.72
CA GLY A 303 0.81 0.24 -24.81
C GLY A 303 -0.15 1.37 -24.41
N LEU A 304 -0.24 1.75 -23.13
CA LEU A 304 -1.00 2.92 -22.71
C LEU A 304 -0.21 4.20 -22.97
N ARG A 305 -0.91 5.24 -23.42
CA ARG A 305 -0.36 6.59 -23.50
C ARG A 305 -0.41 7.22 -22.11
N VAL A 306 0.75 7.56 -21.55
CA VAL A 306 0.87 8.14 -20.21
C VAL A 306 1.47 9.53 -20.31
N ARG A 307 0.83 10.49 -19.65
CA ARG A 307 1.31 11.86 -19.47
C ARG A 307 1.72 12.05 -18.02
N PHE A 308 3.03 12.09 -17.81
CA PHE A 308 3.65 12.36 -16.52
C PHE A 308 3.66 13.87 -16.21
N GLY A 309 3.84 14.22 -14.93
CA GLY A 309 3.83 15.61 -14.47
C GLY A 309 2.49 16.31 -14.66
N ALA A 310 1.40 15.56 -14.84
CA ALA A 310 0.05 16.07 -15.08
C ALA A 310 -0.80 15.98 -13.81
N ARG A 311 -0.69 17.00 -12.94
CA ARG A 311 -1.52 17.10 -11.74
C ARG A 311 -2.90 17.63 -12.11
N VAL A 312 -3.87 16.73 -12.25
CA VAL A 312 -5.27 17.12 -12.51
C VAL A 312 -5.79 17.98 -11.36
N VAL A 313 -6.42 19.11 -11.72
CA VAL A 313 -6.98 20.09 -10.80
C VAL A 313 -8.49 20.24 -10.96
N SER A 314 -9.07 19.79 -12.07
CA SER A 314 -10.51 19.84 -12.30
C SER A 314 -10.97 18.82 -13.33
N VAL A 315 -12.10 18.17 -13.05
CA VAL A 315 -12.86 17.33 -13.98
C VAL A 315 -14.29 17.86 -14.00
N THR A 316 -14.82 18.15 -15.19
CA THR A 316 -16.16 18.75 -15.33
C THR A 316 -16.90 18.13 -16.51
N SER A 317 -18.11 17.63 -16.26
CA SER A 317 -19.02 17.19 -17.32
C SER A 317 -19.58 18.41 -18.06
N LEU A 318 -19.58 18.35 -19.38
CA LEU A 318 -20.11 19.38 -20.27
C LEU A 318 -21.56 19.06 -20.68
N GLU A 319 -22.30 20.06 -21.15
CA GLU A 319 -23.71 19.91 -21.56
C GLU A 319 -23.89 18.95 -22.75
N ASP A 320 -22.88 18.85 -23.61
CA ASP A 320 -22.87 17.94 -24.76
C ASP A 320 -22.52 16.48 -24.40
N GLY A 321 -22.34 16.19 -23.11
CA GLY A 321 -22.02 14.87 -22.59
C GLY A 321 -20.52 14.54 -22.56
N ARG A 322 -19.64 15.40 -23.08
CA ARG A 322 -18.19 15.20 -22.96
C ARG A 322 -17.67 15.65 -21.60
N VAL A 323 -16.40 15.38 -21.32
CA VAL A 323 -15.75 15.71 -20.06
C VAL A 323 -14.52 16.58 -20.32
N LYS A 324 -14.46 17.74 -19.69
CA LYS A 324 -13.28 18.59 -19.67
C LYS A 324 -12.39 18.21 -18.48
N VAL A 325 -11.11 17.97 -18.75
CA VAL A 325 -10.10 17.69 -17.72
C VAL A 325 -9.02 18.77 -17.78
N ARG A 326 -8.74 19.41 -16.64
CA ARG A 326 -7.71 20.44 -16.49
C ARG A 326 -6.61 19.95 -15.56
N TRP A 327 -5.35 20.21 -15.90
CA TRP A 327 -4.21 19.83 -15.06
C TRP A 327 -3.10 20.88 -15.09
N ARG A 328 -2.29 20.92 -14.04
CA ARG A 328 -1.01 21.62 -14.02
C ARG A 328 0.07 20.72 -14.60
N SER A 329 0.86 21.24 -15.53
CA SER A 329 2.00 20.56 -16.14
C SER A 329 3.30 21.02 -15.51
N THR A 330 4.12 20.09 -15.02
CA THR A 330 5.49 20.38 -14.55
C THR A 330 6.49 20.21 -15.69
N SER A 331 6.46 21.12 -16.67
CA SER A 331 7.42 21.11 -17.79
C SER A 331 8.70 21.85 -17.39
N LYS A 332 9.85 21.16 -17.30
CA LYS A 332 11.16 21.84 -17.16
C LYS A 332 11.54 22.51 -18.48
N LYS A 333 11.32 23.83 -18.60
CA LYS A 333 11.86 24.61 -19.74
C LYS A 333 13.34 24.91 -19.49
N VAL A 334 14.24 24.25 -20.20
CA VAL A 334 15.64 24.68 -20.29
C VAL A 334 15.68 25.94 -21.14
N ARG A 335 15.89 27.11 -20.54
CA ARG A 335 16.13 28.36 -21.26
C ARG A 335 17.57 28.33 -21.80
N THR A 336 17.75 28.00 -23.08
CA THR A 336 19.02 28.30 -23.77
C THR A 336 19.07 29.79 -24.08
N HIS A 337 19.83 30.56 -23.30
CA HIS A 337 20.17 31.93 -23.68
C HIS A 337 21.15 31.88 -24.87
N THR A 338 20.65 32.02 -26.09
CA THR A 338 21.48 32.41 -27.24
C THR A 338 21.67 33.93 -27.19
N SER A 339 22.79 34.39 -26.63
CA SER A 339 23.19 35.80 -26.72
C SER A 339 23.68 36.10 -28.14
N SER A 340 22.84 36.77 -28.93
CA SER A 340 23.26 37.44 -30.17
C SER A 340 24.07 38.69 -29.79
N ALA A 341 25.40 38.60 -29.80
CA ALA A 341 26.28 39.74 -29.62
C ALA A 341 26.22 40.63 -30.88
N ARG A 342 25.71 41.85 -30.70
CA ARG A 342 25.73 42.93 -31.69
C ARG A 342 27.10 43.58 -31.64
N MET A 343 27.97 43.33 -32.63
CA MET A 343 29.24 44.04 -32.77
C MET A 343 29.00 45.48 -33.22
N ASN A 344 29.54 46.44 -32.48
CA ASN A 344 29.89 47.77 -32.97
C ASN A 344 31.33 48.07 -32.54
N GLY A 345 32.16 48.47 -33.50
CA GLY A 345 33.61 48.61 -33.36
C GLY A 345 34.07 49.93 -32.73
N GLY A 346 35.39 50.00 -32.48
CA GLY A 346 36.09 51.23 -32.11
C GLY A 346 37.44 51.02 -31.41
N ALA A 347 38.49 50.89 -32.23
CA ALA A 347 39.90 51.30 -32.07
C ALA A 347 40.68 51.25 -30.71
N SER A 348 41.81 50.52 -30.80
CA SER A 348 43.19 50.77 -30.30
C SER A 348 43.49 51.15 -28.84
N ALA A 349 44.28 50.31 -28.15
CA ALA A 349 45.61 50.63 -27.62
C ALA A 349 46.29 49.38 -27.01
N SER A 350 47.61 49.35 -27.10
CA SER A 350 48.58 48.33 -26.65
C SER A 350 48.71 48.17 -25.14
N ALA A 351 48.99 46.95 -24.65
CA ALA A 351 50.10 46.63 -23.72
C ALA A 351 50.04 45.17 -23.20
N SER A 352 51.16 44.74 -22.64
CA SER A 352 51.69 43.40 -22.34
C SER A 352 50.96 42.48 -21.36
N ALA A 353 51.29 41.20 -21.53
CA ALA A 353 51.20 40.04 -20.63
C ALA A 353 51.12 40.29 -19.11
N ALA A 354 50.17 39.60 -18.47
CA ALA A 354 50.32 38.96 -17.16
C ALA A 354 49.19 37.93 -16.98
N GLU A 355 49.55 36.70 -16.60
CA GLU A 355 48.66 35.67 -16.09
C GLU A 355 47.95 36.15 -14.81
N TYR A 356 46.63 35.97 -14.72
CA TYR A 356 45.93 35.89 -13.43
C TYR A 356 44.73 34.95 -13.53
N ASP A 357 44.75 33.98 -12.63
CA ASP A 357 43.72 33.00 -12.28
C ASP A 357 42.36 33.69 -11.99
N VAL A 358 41.29 33.26 -12.66
CA VAL A 358 39.92 33.69 -12.32
C VAL A 358 39.02 32.47 -12.23
N ALA A 359 38.60 32.19 -11.00
CA ALA A 359 37.62 31.19 -10.62
C ALA A 359 36.36 31.20 -11.50
N GLU A 360 36.03 30.06 -12.11
CA GLU A 360 34.71 29.82 -12.69
C GLU A 360 33.64 29.81 -11.58
N ARG A 361 33.00 30.96 -11.38
CA ARG A 361 31.65 31.01 -10.79
C ARG A 361 30.72 30.25 -11.73
N ARG A 362 30.40 28.99 -11.39
CA ARG A 362 29.19 28.32 -11.87
C ARG A 362 27.99 29.14 -11.39
N VAL A 363 27.51 30.05 -12.24
CA VAL A 363 26.18 30.66 -12.07
C VAL A 363 25.19 29.51 -12.18
N GLY A 364 24.58 29.16 -11.06
CA GLY A 364 23.51 28.17 -11.01
C GLY A 364 22.40 28.62 -11.95
N ALA A 365 22.09 27.79 -12.95
CA ALA A 365 20.86 27.92 -13.69
C ALA A 365 19.73 27.53 -12.73
N GLU A 366 19.12 28.51 -12.07
CA GLU A 366 17.85 28.32 -11.39
C GLU A 366 16.81 28.00 -12.47
N ALA A 367 16.39 26.74 -12.53
CA ALA A 367 15.28 26.32 -13.35
C ALA A 367 13.99 26.88 -12.70
N GLU A 368 13.46 27.98 -13.23
CA GLU A 368 12.08 28.38 -12.93
C GLU A 368 11.13 27.29 -13.44
N GLU A 369 10.49 26.57 -12.52
CA GLU A 369 9.37 25.69 -12.85
C GLU A 369 8.16 26.56 -13.21
N VAL A 370 7.91 26.73 -14.52
CA VAL A 370 6.71 27.40 -15.00
C VAL A 370 5.57 26.39 -14.97
N GLU A 371 4.69 26.49 -13.97
CA GLU A 371 3.45 25.70 -13.93
C GLU A 371 2.45 26.22 -14.96
N GLU A 372 2.26 25.47 -16.04
CA GLU A 372 1.23 25.76 -17.05
C GLU A 372 -0.05 24.97 -16.73
N VAL A 373 -1.20 25.65 -16.75
CA VAL A 373 -2.51 24.97 -16.63
C VAL A 373 -3.00 24.64 -18.03
N LEU A 374 -3.02 23.35 -18.34
CA LEU A 374 -3.51 22.80 -19.60
C LEU A 374 -4.92 22.22 -19.42
N GLU A 375 -5.66 22.12 -20.52
CA GLU A 375 -6.96 21.48 -20.54
C GLU A 375 -7.23 20.74 -21.85
N GLU A 376 -7.96 19.63 -21.75
CA GLU A 376 -8.41 18.85 -22.90
C GLU A 376 -9.83 18.32 -22.66
N ILE A 377 -10.53 18.04 -23.77
CA ILE A 377 -11.87 17.45 -23.78
C ILE A 377 -11.79 15.99 -24.20
N TYR A 378 -12.45 15.14 -23.42
CA TYR A 378 -12.55 13.69 -23.58
C TYR A 378 -14.01 13.28 -23.68
N ASP A 379 -14.30 12.12 -24.27
CA ASP A 379 -15.65 11.58 -24.26
C ASP A 379 -16.02 11.05 -22.87
N LYS A 380 -15.03 10.57 -22.11
CA LYS A 380 -15.20 10.03 -20.76
C LYS A 380 -13.97 10.33 -19.89
N ALA A 381 -14.17 10.37 -18.57
CA ALA A 381 -13.07 10.40 -17.61
C ALA A 381 -13.25 9.33 -16.52
N ILE A 382 -12.16 8.67 -16.15
CA ILE A 382 -12.09 7.73 -15.04
C ILE A 382 -11.15 8.31 -14.00
N ILE A 383 -11.67 8.66 -12.83
CA ILE A 383 -10.93 9.22 -11.72
C ILE A 383 -10.50 8.08 -10.80
N ALA A 384 -9.18 7.84 -10.70
CA ALA A 384 -8.56 6.72 -10.00
C ALA A 384 -7.67 7.16 -8.82
N VAL A 385 -8.15 8.15 -8.06
CA VAL A 385 -7.42 8.77 -6.93
C VAL A 385 -8.18 8.62 -5.60
N THR A 386 -7.57 9.09 -4.51
CA THR A 386 -8.15 9.02 -3.17
C THR A 386 -9.33 10.00 -2.98
N PRO A 387 -10.25 9.75 -2.03
CA PRO A 387 -11.45 10.57 -1.82
C PRO A 387 -11.17 12.06 -1.62
N ASP A 388 -10.13 12.40 -0.84
CA ASP A 388 -9.69 13.78 -0.60
C ASP A 388 -9.32 14.49 -1.91
N VAL A 389 -8.67 13.79 -2.83
CA VAL A 389 -8.35 14.32 -4.15
C VAL A 389 -9.61 14.43 -5.01
N VAL A 390 -10.47 13.40 -5.03
CA VAL A 390 -11.77 13.46 -5.76
C VAL A 390 -12.57 14.68 -5.33
N GLY A 391 -12.70 14.91 -4.02
CA GLY A 391 -13.42 16.05 -3.46
C GLY A 391 -12.79 17.40 -3.76
N SER A 392 -11.53 17.45 -4.21
CA SER A 392 -10.85 18.67 -4.62
C SER A 392 -10.95 18.96 -6.12
N ILE A 393 -11.11 17.93 -6.96
CA ILE A 393 -11.09 18.07 -8.43
C ILE A 393 -12.47 17.88 -9.08
N PHE A 394 -13.44 17.28 -8.38
CA PHE A 394 -14.75 16.93 -8.93
C PHE A 394 -15.88 17.47 -8.06
N GLU A 395 -16.47 18.59 -8.51
CA GLU A 395 -17.48 19.36 -7.77
C GLU A 395 -18.66 18.53 -7.24
N PRO A 396 -19.26 17.60 -8.00
CA PRO A 396 -20.46 16.90 -7.57
C PRO A 396 -20.30 16.05 -6.31
N LEU A 397 -19.08 15.75 -5.89
CA LEU A 397 -18.77 14.90 -4.73
C LEU A 397 -17.99 15.61 -3.63
N VAL A 398 -17.81 16.94 -3.71
CA VAL A 398 -17.05 17.73 -2.71
C VAL A 398 -17.56 17.49 -1.28
N ARG A 399 -18.87 17.36 -1.09
CA ARG A 399 -19.47 17.20 0.25
C ARG A 399 -19.30 15.78 0.76
N GLU A 400 -19.62 14.80 -0.08
CA GLU A 400 -19.56 13.38 0.23
C GLU A 400 -18.13 12.93 0.54
N MET A 401 -17.14 13.42 -0.22
CA MET A 401 -15.75 13.03 -0.01
C MET A 401 -15.16 13.51 1.32
N LYS A 402 -15.70 14.59 1.92
CA LYS A 402 -15.28 15.06 3.26
C LYS A 402 -15.63 14.06 4.37
N ASP A 403 -16.68 13.28 4.16
CA ASP A 403 -17.15 12.25 5.09
C ASP A 403 -16.42 10.89 4.90
N ILE A 404 -15.47 10.80 3.95
CA ILE A 404 -14.64 9.61 3.74
C ILE A 404 -13.22 9.90 4.27
N PRO A 405 -12.89 9.44 5.49
CA PRO A 405 -11.64 9.79 6.14
C PRO A 405 -10.42 9.24 5.39
N THR A 406 -9.37 10.04 5.33
CA THR A 406 -8.05 9.64 4.85
C THR A 406 -6.98 9.99 5.88
N THR A 407 -5.89 9.24 5.89
CA THR A 407 -4.75 9.49 6.77
C THR A 407 -3.44 9.21 6.05
N SER A 408 -2.36 9.86 6.48
CA SER A 408 -1.04 9.67 5.91
C SER A 408 -0.28 8.60 6.68
N VAL A 409 0.31 7.66 5.96
CA VAL A 409 1.07 6.54 6.53
C VAL A 409 2.46 6.50 5.92
N GLN A 410 3.46 6.31 6.77
CA GLN A 410 4.84 6.12 6.36
C GLN A 410 5.22 4.63 6.39
N SER A 411 6.05 4.23 5.43
CA SER A 411 6.85 3.01 5.50
C SER A 411 8.33 3.33 5.26
N VAL A 412 9.20 2.62 5.96
CA VAL A 412 10.64 2.90 6.01
C VAL A 412 11.40 1.61 5.75
N VAL A 413 12.34 1.63 4.81
CA VAL A 413 13.35 0.57 4.64
C VAL A 413 14.60 0.96 5.39
N HIS A 414 15.07 0.10 6.30
CA HIS A 414 16.24 0.38 7.13
C HIS A 414 16.96 -0.89 7.59
N GLN A 415 18.14 -0.72 8.20
CA GLN A 415 18.99 -1.80 8.74
C GLN A 415 19.08 -1.78 10.27
N ASP A 416 18.14 -1.11 10.95
CA ASP A 416 18.17 -0.94 12.40
C ASP A 416 17.67 -2.18 13.17
N PHE A 417 18.45 -3.27 13.11
CA PHE A 417 18.13 -4.55 13.78
C PHE A 417 18.11 -4.45 15.31
N ALA A 418 18.65 -3.39 15.91
CA ALA A 418 18.47 -3.10 17.33
C ALA A 418 16.96 -2.98 17.70
N ARG A 419 16.10 -2.65 16.72
CA ARG A 419 14.64 -2.63 16.90
C ARG A 419 14.03 -4.00 17.21
N ILE A 420 14.62 -5.08 16.71
CA ILE A 420 14.05 -6.44 16.81
C ILE A 420 15.01 -7.49 17.40
N GLY A 421 16.23 -7.10 17.79
CA GLY A 421 17.37 -7.97 18.05
C GLY A 421 17.07 -9.26 18.81
N ASP A 422 16.55 -9.16 20.04
CA ASP A 422 16.27 -10.34 20.88
C ASP A 422 15.22 -11.28 20.27
N CYS A 423 14.18 -10.69 19.68
CA CYS A 423 13.10 -11.44 19.03
C CYS A 423 13.56 -12.16 17.76
N SER A 424 14.21 -11.41 16.86
CA SER A 424 14.73 -11.95 15.60
C SER A 424 15.73 -13.07 15.86
N THR A 425 16.65 -12.87 16.82
CA THR A 425 17.61 -13.90 17.23
C THR A 425 16.91 -15.14 17.77
N GLN A 426 15.86 -14.98 18.59
CA GLN A 426 15.07 -16.10 19.09
C GLN A 426 14.39 -16.88 17.96
N LEU A 427 13.77 -16.20 16.99
CA LEU A 427 13.13 -16.84 15.85
C LEU A 427 14.14 -17.61 15.00
N ARG A 428 15.27 -16.97 14.65
CA ARG A 428 16.34 -17.59 13.84
C ARG A 428 16.99 -18.81 14.50
N ARG A 429 17.03 -18.86 15.84
CA ARG A 429 17.50 -20.04 16.59
C ARG A 429 16.47 -21.16 16.66
N ASN A 430 15.19 -20.89 16.39
CA ASN A 430 14.16 -21.93 16.45
C ASN A 430 14.22 -22.82 15.20
N PRO A 431 14.50 -24.13 15.32
CA PRO A 431 14.64 -25.01 14.15
C PRO A 431 13.36 -25.10 13.31
N ARG A 432 12.18 -24.88 13.92
CA ARG A 432 10.89 -24.89 13.19
C ARG A 432 10.68 -23.66 12.30
N PHE A 433 11.43 -22.59 12.55
CA PHE A 433 11.52 -21.41 11.70
C PHE A 433 12.73 -21.51 10.75
N ALA A 434 13.91 -21.83 11.28
CA ALA A 434 15.18 -21.84 10.53
C ALA A 434 15.26 -22.93 9.44
N SER A 435 14.68 -24.11 9.67
CA SER A 435 14.65 -25.20 8.66
C SER A 435 13.94 -24.81 7.36
N ARG A 436 13.21 -23.68 7.35
CA ARG A 436 12.43 -23.17 6.22
C ARG A 436 12.97 -21.87 5.63
N THR A 437 14.00 -21.27 6.22
CA THR A 437 14.72 -20.11 5.67
C THR A 437 16.01 -20.51 4.94
N ALA A 438 16.62 -21.64 5.29
CA ALA A 438 17.97 -22.03 4.84
C ALA A 438 18.06 -22.83 3.52
N ARG A 439 16.99 -22.98 2.73
CA ARG A 439 16.99 -23.83 1.51
C ARG A 439 17.23 -23.12 0.17
N SER A 440 17.59 -21.84 0.15
CA SER A 440 17.79 -21.10 -1.11
C SER A 440 19.25 -20.80 -1.51
N SER A 441 20.27 -21.28 -0.77
CA SER A 441 21.67 -20.89 -1.01
C SER A 441 22.65 -21.99 -1.39
N SER A 442 22.22 -23.22 -1.71
CA SER A 442 23.11 -24.22 -2.34
C SER A 442 22.81 -24.42 -3.82
N SER A 443 23.83 -24.17 -4.63
CA SER A 443 23.90 -24.20 -6.08
C SER A 443 23.44 -25.50 -6.76
N SER A 444 22.82 -25.32 -7.92
CA SER A 444 22.89 -26.18 -9.12
C SER A 444 22.81 -27.69 -8.92
N SER A 445 21.59 -28.22 -8.89
CA SER A 445 21.18 -29.36 -9.74
C SER A 445 19.70 -29.66 -9.51
N SER A 446 19.03 -30.01 -10.59
CA SER A 446 17.61 -30.30 -10.74
C SER A 446 17.03 -31.23 -9.67
N THR A 447 16.16 -30.72 -8.80
CA THR A 447 14.75 -31.16 -8.63
C THR A 447 14.09 -30.34 -7.53
N SER A 448 12.83 -29.97 -7.79
CA SER A 448 11.93 -29.19 -6.95
C SER A 448 11.94 -29.60 -5.46
N ALA A 449 12.49 -28.73 -4.61
CA ALA A 449 12.12 -28.63 -3.21
C ALA A 449 11.59 -27.22 -2.93
N SER A 450 10.51 -26.86 -3.64
CA SER A 450 9.77 -25.59 -3.57
C SER A 450 8.95 -25.48 -2.28
N GLY A 451 9.64 -25.54 -1.13
CA GLY A 451 9.01 -25.27 0.16
C GLY A 451 8.75 -23.77 0.31
N PRO A 452 7.60 -23.35 0.88
CA PRO A 452 7.33 -21.94 1.15
C PRO A 452 8.32 -21.37 2.18
N VAL A 453 8.89 -20.20 1.86
CA VAL A 453 9.86 -19.48 2.69
C VAL A 453 9.15 -18.87 3.90
N SER A 454 9.75 -18.99 5.08
CA SER A 454 9.25 -18.35 6.30
C SER A 454 9.71 -16.90 6.38
N ALA A 455 8.78 -15.99 6.68
CA ALA A 455 9.03 -14.55 6.84
C ALA A 455 8.57 -14.08 8.23
N ALA A 456 9.37 -13.27 8.91
CA ALA A 456 9.05 -12.76 10.24
C ALA A 456 8.44 -11.36 10.17
N ILE A 457 7.35 -11.14 10.92
CA ILE A 457 6.70 -9.84 11.07
C ILE A 457 6.58 -9.55 12.57
N HIS A 458 7.22 -8.49 13.03
CA HIS A 458 7.15 -8.05 14.42
C HIS A 458 6.13 -6.94 14.56
N MET A 459 5.14 -7.13 15.44
CA MET A 459 4.16 -6.10 15.76
C MET A 459 4.45 -5.57 17.15
N TYR A 460 4.67 -4.26 17.20
CA TYR A 460 4.92 -3.53 18.42
C TYR A 460 3.81 -2.53 18.65
N THR A 461 3.08 -2.68 19.76
CA THR A 461 1.90 -1.86 20.07
C THR A 461 2.17 -0.92 21.24
N ASN A 462 1.94 0.37 21.02
CA ASN A 462 1.85 1.34 22.09
C ASN A 462 0.39 1.37 22.59
N LEU A 463 0.14 0.74 23.74
CA LEU A 463 -1.22 0.58 24.28
C LEU A 463 -1.88 1.91 24.69
N ARG A 464 -1.09 2.96 24.96
CA ARG A 464 -1.61 4.29 25.31
C ARG A 464 -2.16 5.02 24.09
N THR A 465 -1.46 4.94 22.98
CA THR A 465 -1.85 5.64 21.74
C THR A 465 -2.70 4.77 20.82
N GLY A 466 -2.79 3.47 21.07
CA GLY A 466 -3.46 2.52 20.18
C GLY A 466 -2.77 2.38 18.81
N LYS A 467 -1.50 2.78 18.68
CA LYS A 467 -0.72 2.60 17.46
C LYS A 467 -0.02 1.24 17.48
N THR A 468 0.00 0.56 16.34
CA THR A 468 0.79 -0.66 16.14
C THR A 468 1.73 -0.45 14.96
N GLU A 469 3.03 -0.50 15.25
CA GLU A 469 4.09 -0.58 14.27
C GLU A 469 4.24 -2.03 13.81
N SER A 470 4.49 -2.23 12.52
CA SER A 470 4.82 -3.55 11.97
C SER A 470 6.18 -3.52 11.29
N ILE A 471 7.07 -4.46 11.65
CA ILE A 471 8.42 -4.57 11.12
C ILE A 471 8.55 -5.92 10.42
N HIS A 472 8.73 -5.91 9.10
CA HIS A 472 8.96 -7.13 8.32
C HIS A 472 10.46 -7.37 8.12
N GLU A 473 10.92 -8.57 8.47
CA GLU A 473 12.27 -9.04 8.13
C GLU A 473 12.32 -9.52 6.67
N HIS A 474 12.95 -8.73 5.80
CA HIS A 474 13.20 -9.11 4.41
C HIS A 474 14.35 -10.12 4.28
N LEU A 475 14.31 -10.94 3.22
CA LEU A 475 15.31 -11.99 2.98
C LEU A 475 16.71 -11.45 2.75
N SER A 476 16.85 -10.25 2.20
CA SER A 476 18.13 -9.53 1.98
C SER A 476 18.68 -8.86 3.24
N SER A 477 18.23 -9.26 4.43
CA SER A 477 18.64 -8.66 5.70
C SER A 477 18.30 -7.17 5.81
N MET A 478 17.14 -6.77 5.28
CA MET A 478 16.56 -5.44 5.47
C MET A 478 15.31 -5.51 6.34
N LEU A 479 14.98 -4.39 7.00
CA LEU A 479 13.73 -4.22 7.73
C LEU A 479 12.82 -3.26 6.97
N ILE A 480 11.55 -3.64 6.83
CA ILE A 480 10.49 -2.76 6.36
C ILE A 480 9.58 -2.46 7.55
N THR A 481 9.66 -1.23 8.05
CA THR A 481 8.79 -0.75 9.13
C THR A 481 7.64 0.06 8.54
N THR A 482 6.41 -0.34 8.82
CA THR A 482 5.19 0.35 8.42
C THR A 482 4.47 0.89 9.64
N TYR A 483 4.03 2.15 9.53
CA TYR A 483 3.38 2.92 10.60
C TYR A 483 4.26 3.04 11.86
N PRO A 484 5.47 3.61 11.73
CA PRO A 484 6.42 3.66 12.82
C PRO A 484 5.84 4.41 14.04
N ILE A 485 6.09 3.89 15.23
CA ILE A 485 5.79 4.56 16.51
C ILE A 485 6.97 5.47 16.85
N ASP A 486 6.72 6.57 17.58
CA ASP A 486 7.63 7.71 17.84
C ASP A 486 8.97 7.40 18.56
N GLU A 487 9.38 6.14 18.62
CA GLU A 487 10.78 5.75 18.81
C GLU A 487 11.50 5.90 17.47
N ALA A 488 12.37 6.90 17.33
CA ALA A 488 13.05 7.16 16.06
C ALA A 488 13.86 5.94 15.61
N ILE A 489 13.60 5.46 14.39
CA ILE A 489 14.53 4.58 13.68
C ILE A 489 15.85 5.35 13.52
N ASP A 490 16.98 4.71 13.82
CA ASP A 490 18.29 5.33 13.63
C ASP A 490 18.44 5.84 12.18
N GLU A 491 18.44 7.16 12.00
CA GLU A 491 18.45 7.82 10.69
C GLU A 491 19.64 7.38 9.83
N SER A 492 20.77 7.07 10.46
CA SER A 492 21.98 6.62 9.75
C SER A 492 21.80 5.24 9.08
N LYS A 493 20.80 4.48 9.50
CA LYS A 493 20.50 3.13 9.00
C LYS A 493 19.32 3.11 8.02
N ILE A 494 18.75 4.25 7.67
CA ILE A 494 17.58 4.34 6.78
C ILE A 494 18.04 4.40 5.33
N LEU A 495 17.48 3.52 4.51
CA LEU A 495 17.77 3.44 3.08
C LEU A 495 16.71 4.12 2.24
N HIS A 496 15.44 4.06 2.68
CA HIS A 496 14.33 4.62 1.92
C HIS A 496 13.13 4.94 2.82
N ARG A 497 12.38 5.99 2.46
CA ARG A 497 11.10 6.35 3.08
C ARG A 497 10.06 6.57 1.99
N ALA A 498 8.88 6.02 2.20
CA ALA A 498 7.72 6.26 1.37
C ALA A 498 6.54 6.67 2.25
N THR A 499 5.80 7.69 1.81
CA THR A 499 4.57 8.14 2.46
C THR A 499 3.42 7.97 1.49
N PHE A 500 2.33 7.40 1.95
CA PHE A 500 1.13 7.16 1.14
C PHE A 500 -0.13 7.43 1.93
N THR A 501 -1.18 7.84 1.21
CA THR A 501 -2.51 8.07 1.77
C THR A 501 -3.25 6.75 1.95
N ARG A 502 -3.78 6.52 3.14
CA ARG A 502 -4.73 5.44 3.44
C ARG A 502 -6.12 6.01 3.52
N VAL A 503 -7.08 5.32 2.89
CA VAL A 503 -8.50 5.61 3.05
C VAL A 503 -9.03 4.75 4.19
N LEU A 504 -9.62 5.40 5.18
CA LEU A 504 -10.22 4.75 6.34
C LEU A 504 -11.70 4.47 6.08
N ARG A 505 -12.29 3.64 6.93
CA ARG A 505 -13.71 3.24 6.83
C ARG A 505 -14.47 3.65 8.07
N SER A 506 -15.75 3.91 7.87
CA SER A 506 -16.73 4.23 8.90
C SER A 506 -18.11 3.82 8.39
N PRO A 507 -19.11 3.60 9.25
CA PRO A 507 -20.48 3.37 8.81
C PRO A 507 -20.97 4.43 7.80
N ARG A 508 -20.64 5.71 8.08
CA ARG A 508 -20.98 6.84 7.21
C ARG A 508 -20.31 6.77 5.85
N SER A 509 -19.00 6.54 5.78
CA SER A 509 -18.29 6.42 4.50
C SER A 509 -18.76 5.21 3.70
N ARG A 510 -19.09 4.09 4.38
CA ARG A 510 -19.70 2.92 3.74
C ARG A 510 -21.07 3.23 3.12
N GLU A 511 -21.91 4.01 3.78
CA GLU A 511 -23.19 4.47 3.23
C GLU A 511 -22.98 5.32 1.97
N ILE A 512 -22.04 6.26 2.00
CA ILE A 512 -21.71 7.13 0.86
C ILE A 512 -21.22 6.29 -0.32
N VAL A 513 -20.24 5.40 -0.10
CA VAL A 513 -19.73 4.51 -1.14
C VAL A 513 -20.85 3.64 -1.71
N ASN A 514 -21.68 3.05 -0.87
CA ASN A 514 -22.84 2.28 -1.35
C ASN A 514 -23.86 3.15 -2.08
N GLY A 515 -24.02 4.41 -1.68
CA GLY A 515 -24.83 5.40 -2.39
C GLY A 515 -24.32 5.66 -3.79
N ILE A 516 -23.01 5.79 -3.98
CA ILE A 516 -22.39 6.09 -5.29
C ILE A 516 -22.42 4.86 -6.23
N PHE A 517 -22.13 3.66 -5.70
CA PHE A 517 -21.84 2.48 -6.53
C PHE A 517 -22.94 1.40 -6.55
N ARG A 518 -24.02 1.49 -5.76
CA ARG A 518 -25.11 0.51 -5.85
C ARG A 518 -25.86 0.65 -7.18
N PRO A 519 -26.17 -0.47 -7.86
CA PRO A 519 -27.03 -0.45 -9.04
C PRO A 519 -28.39 0.18 -8.73
N GLN A 520 -28.88 1.04 -9.61
CA GLN A 520 -30.28 1.47 -9.60
C GLN A 520 -31.13 0.23 -9.89
N VAL A 521 -31.72 -0.38 -8.87
CA VAL A 521 -32.76 -1.38 -9.09
C VAL A 521 -33.94 -0.62 -9.67
N ASN A 522 -34.33 -0.93 -10.93
CA ASN A 522 -35.53 -0.41 -11.60
C ASN A 522 -36.79 -0.85 -10.84
N SER A 523 -37.00 -0.27 -9.67
CA SER A 523 -38.21 -0.40 -8.90
C SER A 523 -39.14 0.68 -9.42
N ARG A 524 -40.06 0.32 -10.32
CA ARG A 524 -41.22 1.15 -10.64
C ARG A 524 -42.03 1.35 -9.36
N ARG A 525 -41.66 2.30 -8.51
CA ARG A 525 -42.50 2.80 -7.41
C ARG A 525 -41.99 4.15 -6.93
N HIS A 526 -42.85 5.13 -7.20
CA HIS A 526 -42.98 6.46 -6.62
C HIS A 526 -41.73 7.33 -6.49
N ILE A 527 -41.77 8.39 -7.31
CA ILE A 527 -41.03 9.63 -7.19
C ILE A 527 -41.28 10.21 -5.80
N GLU A 528 -40.26 10.18 -4.94
CA GLU A 528 -40.04 11.23 -3.96
C GLU A 528 -38.73 11.93 -4.35
N GLU A 529 -38.83 13.21 -4.69
CA GLU A 529 -37.76 14.11 -5.08
C GLU A 529 -36.81 14.45 -3.90
N SER A 530 -36.34 13.44 -3.17
CA SER A 530 -35.26 13.63 -2.20
C SER A 530 -33.91 13.49 -2.92
N ARG A 531 -33.32 14.64 -3.27
CA ARG A 531 -31.96 14.86 -3.82
C ARG A 531 -31.32 13.61 -4.47
N LYS A 532 -31.48 13.47 -5.80
CA LYS A 532 -30.71 12.49 -6.60
C LYS A 532 -29.21 12.80 -6.48
N GLY A 533 -28.52 12.15 -5.54
CA GLY A 533 -27.06 12.23 -5.43
C GLY A 533 -26.37 11.57 -6.62
N TRP A 534 -25.17 12.05 -6.96
CA TRP A 534 -24.36 11.56 -8.08
C TRP A 534 -24.10 10.05 -7.99
N LYS A 535 -24.25 9.35 -9.11
CA LYS A 535 -23.97 7.92 -9.27
C LYS A 535 -22.77 7.72 -10.18
N ASN A 536 -22.06 6.61 -9.95
CA ASN A 536 -20.90 6.28 -10.76
C ASN A 536 -21.27 6.13 -12.25
N GLY A 537 -20.72 6.99 -13.11
CA GLY A 537 -21.02 7.07 -14.54
C GLY A 537 -21.87 8.28 -14.94
N ASP A 538 -22.48 8.99 -13.99
CA ASP A 538 -23.25 10.20 -14.27
C ASP A 538 -22.34 11.28 -14.90
N GLY A 539 -22.80 11.85 -16.01
CA GLY A 539 -22.03 12.85 -16.77
C GLY A 539 -20.77 12.29 -17.45
N ASN A 540 -20.73 10.99 -17.75
CA ASN A 540 -19.59 10.29 -18.36
C ASN A 540 -18.30 10.33 -17.52
N VAL A 541 -18.44 10.55 -16.21
CA VAL A 541 -17.35 10.47 -15.23
C VAL A 541 -17.52 9.20 -14.39
N TYR A 542 -16.44 8.45 -14.22
CA TYR A 542 -16.42 7.22 -13.45
C TYR A 542 -15.34 7.33 -12.37
N LEU A 543 -15.56 6.66 -11.24
CA LEU A 543 -14.61 6.48 -10.15
C LEU A 543 -14.16 5.01 -10.11
N VAL A 544 -12.88 4.80 -9.89
CA VAL A 544 -12.28 3.50 -9.57
C VAL A 544 -11.28 3.65 -8.44
N GLY A 545 -11.07 2.60 -7.65
CA GLY A 545 -10.17 2.67 -6.51
C GLY A 545 -10.44 1.59 -5.47
N GLY A 546 -9.46 1.36 -4.59
CA GLY A 546 -9.60 0.41 -3.49
C GLY A 546 -10.73 0.75 -2.52
N TRP A 547 -11.15 2.02 -2.47
CA TRP A 547 -12.25 2.51 -1.64
C TRP A 547 -13.61 2.47 -2.35
N CYS A 548 -13.64 2.26 -3.67
CA CYS A 548 -14.83 2.28 -4.53
C CYS A 548 -15.65 0.98 -4.48
N TRP A 549 -15.73 0.33 -3.31
CA TRP A 549 -16.48 -0.92 -3.12
C TRP A 549 -16.94 -1.15 -1.67
N ASP A 550 -17.81 -2.16 -1.48
CA ASP A 550 -18.35 -2.53 -0.17
C ASP A 550 -17.46 -3.58 0.53
N GLY A 551 -16.34 -3.12 1.07
CA GLY A 551 -15.40 -3.95 1.83
C GLY A 551 -14.21 -3.15 2.35
N MET A 552 -13.24 -3.85 2.95
CA MET A 552 -11.96 -3.25 3.36
C MET A 552 -11.25 -2.63 2.15
N VAL A 553 -10.61 -1.48 2.36
CA VAL A 553 -9.88 -0.73 1.31
C VAL A 553 -8.57 -1.43 0.97
N MET A 554 -8.65 -2.44 0.10
CA MET A 554 -7.52 -3.27 -0.33
C MET A 554 -7.47 -3.39 -1.86
N LEU A 555 -6.41 -4.01 -2.39
CA LEU A 555 -6.21 -4.18 -3.84
C LEU A 555 -7.38 -4.87 -4.56
N GLU A 556 -8.11 -5.77 -3.90
CA GLU A 556 -9.30 -6.39 -4.49
C GLU A 556 -10.34 -5.33 -4.91
N GLY A 557 -10.55 -4.29 -4.09
CA GLY A 557 -11.46 -3.20 -4.41
C GLY A 557 -11.03 -2.41 -5.67
N CYS A 558 -9.72 -2.29 -5.92
CA CYS A 558 -9.21 -1.69 -7.14
C CYS A 558 -9.64 -2.49 -8.38
N ILE A 559 -9.54 -3.83 -8.31
CA ILE A 559 -9.88 -4.69 -9.44
C ILE A 559 -11.40 -4.73 -9.65
N VAL A 560 -12.16 -4.90 -8.57
CA VAL A 560 -13.63 -4.98 -8.62
C VAL A 560 -14.23 -3.68 -9.14
N SER A 561 -13.72 -2.51 -8.73
CA SER A 561 -14.22 -1.23 -9.25
C SER A 561 -13.88 -1.01 -10.72
N ALA A 562 -12.68 -1.40 -11.18
CA ALA A 562 -12.32 -1.35 -12.60
C ALA A 562 -13.17 -2.29 -13.46
N ILE A 563 -13.44 -3.51 -12.98
CA ILE A 563 -14.35 -4.48 -13.63
C ILE A 563 -15.75 -3.86 -13.80
N ARG A 564 -16.31 -3.23 -12.75
CA ARG A 564 -17.62 -2.59 -12.84
C ARG A 564 -17.69 -1.49 -13.88
N VAL A 565 -16.61 -0.71 -14.05
CA VAL A 565 -16.55 0.33 -15.08
C VAL A 565 -16.44 -0.29 -16.47
N ALA A 566 -15.64 -1.35 -16.64
CA ALA A 566 -15.60 -2.11 -17.88
C ALA A 566 -16.99 -2.67 -18.25
N ASP A 567 -17.69 -3.30 -17.30
CA ASP A 567 -19.05 -3.81 -17.51
C ASP A 567 -20.03 -2.68 -17.90
N ALA A 568 -19.97 -1.53 -17.22
CA ALA A 568 -20.82 -0.37 -17.53
C ALA A 568 -20.54 0.23 -18.93
N LEU A 569 -19.36 0.00 -19.47
CA LEU A 569 -18.94 0.40 -20.82
C LEU A 569 -19.08 -0.73 -21.84
N GLY A 570 -19.59 -1.89 -21.43
CA GLY A 570 -19.74 -3.08 -22.27
C GLY A 570 -18.40 -3.67 -22.73
N VAL A 571 -17.35 -3.58 -21.91
CA VAL A 571 -16.02 -4.12 -22.19
C VAL A 571 -15.85 -5.46 -21.50
N ASP A 572 -15.45 -6.47 -22.28
CA ASP A 572 -15.17 -7.82 -21.78
C ASP A 572 -14.01 -7.85 -20.78
N VAL A 573 -14.20 -8.52 -19.64
CA VAL A 573 -13.12 -8.80 -18.68
C VAL A 573 -12.54 -10.20 -18.93
N PRO A 574 -11.30 -10.33 -19.42
CA PRO A 574 -10.79 -11.60 -19.92
C PRO A 574 -10.58 -12.66 -18.84
N TRP A 575 -10.32 -12.25 -17.59
CA TRP A 575 -10.10 -13.16 -16.45
C TRP A 575 -11.35 -13.40 -15.59
N ALA A 576 -12.50 -12.82 -15.94
CA ALA A 576 -13.75 -13.01 -15.21
C ALA A 576 -14.50 -14.29 -15.63
N ARG A 577 -14.11 -14.91 -16.75
CA ARG A 577 -14.73 -16.11 -17.32
C ARG A 577 -14.22 -17.40 -16.69
#